data_AF-A0A023GAT2-F1
#
_entry.id   AF-A0A023GAT2-F1
#
_cell.length_a   1.000
_cell.length_b   1.000
_cell.length_c   1.000
_cell.angle_alpha   90.00
_cell.angle_beta   90.00
_cell.angle_gamma   90.00
#
_symmetry.space_group_name_H-M   'P 1'
#
loop_
_entity.id
_entity.type
_entity.pdbx_description
1 polymer ?
#
loop_
_entity_poly.entity_id
_entity_poly.type
_entity_poly.pdbx_seq_one_letter_code
_entity_poly.pdbx_strand_id
1 'polypeptide(L)'
;MSTKQSFSVGDRVFAKVRGYPPWPARIEDCIGDKSKPKNQKYSVLFYGTYETATLNPKDLFPYKEFKDKYGQPQKRKFFNDGLWEIEHNPTVKPGSAGSGSKASAKKDAKEKPPSESGEEPEEQEESELVIDEKPSKINLNHNL
;
A
#
# COMPACT_ATOMS: atom_id res chain seq x y z
N MET A 1 -12.74 4.23 -17.00
CA MET A 1 -13.78 4.58 -16.02
C MET A 1 -13.16 4.49 -14.64
N SER A 2 -12.99 5.61 -13.92
CA SER A 2 -12.47 5.56 -12.54
C SER A 2 -13.59 5.10 -11.62
N THR A 3 -13.61 3.81 -11.30
CA THR A 3 -14.51 3.23 -10.30
C THR A 3 -14.28 3.97 -8.99
N LYS A 4 -15.32 4.63 -8.50
CA LYS A 4 -15.29 5.41 -7.27
C LYS A 4 -15.18 4.43 -6.09
N GLN A 5 -13.97 4.07 -5.71
CA GLN A 5 -13.75 3.11 -4.65
C GLN A 5 -13.92 3.77 -3.28
N SER A 6 -14.86 3.23 -2.53
CA SER A 6 -15.12 3.57 -1.14
C SER A 6 -14.48 2.54 -0.23
N PHE A 7 -13.74 2.99 0.77
CA PHE A 7 -13.10 2.12 1.75
C PHE A 7 -13.80 2.24 3.11
N SER A 8 -13.72 1.18 3.89
CA SER A 8 -14.24 1.12 5.26
C SER A 8 -13.10 0.92 6.25
N VAL A 9 -13.34 1.27 7.52
CA VAL A 9 -12.38 1.02 8.60
C VAL A 9 -12.05 -0.48 8.67
N GLY A 10 -10.75 -0.80 8.72
CA GLY A 10 -10.23 -2.16 8.67
C GLY A 10 -9.89 -2.67 7.27
N ASP A 11 -10.26 -1.95 6.20
CA ASP A 11 -9.90 -2.35 4.85
C ASP A 11 -8.39 -2.27 4.63
N ARG A 12 -7.86 -3.29 3.96
CA ARG A 12 -6.44 -3.41 3.60
C ARG A 12 -6.19 -2.74 2.27
N VAL A 13 -5.23 -1.84 2.25
CA VAL A 13 -4.91 -1.01 1.08
C VAL A 13 -3.40 -0.84 0.93
N PHE A 14 -2.93 -0.51 -0.26
CA PHE A 14 -1.66 0.18 -0.45
C PHE A 14 -1.93 1.68 -0.47
N ALA A 15 -1.24 2.41 0.39
CA ALA A 15 -1.34 3.85 0.46
C ALA A 15 -0.12 4.50 -0.21
N LYS A 16 -0.36 5.43 -1.12
CA LYS A 16 0.70 6.16 -1.83
C LYS A 16 0.86 7.55 -1.24
N VAL A 17 2.06 7.85 -0.77
CA VAL A 17 2.47 9.18 -0.33
C VAL A 17 3.65 9.68 -1.15
N ARG A 18 3.87 11.00 -1.13
CA ARG A 18 4.97 11.62 -1.87
C ARG A 18 6.32 11.09 -1.36
N GLY A 19 7.20 10.70 -2.30
CA GLY A 19 8.55 10.22 -1.99
C GLY A 19 8.67 8.75 -1.54
N TYR A 20 7.56 8.02 -1.38
CA TYR A 20 7.56 6.61 -0.99
C TYR A 20 6.84 5.74 -2.01
N PRO A 21 7.23 4.46 -2.18
CA PRO A 21 6.43 3.51 -2.96
C PRO A 21 5.03 3.33 -2.33
N PRO A 22 4.05 2.77 -3.05
CA PRO A 22 2.80 2.33 -2.45
C PRO A 22 3.09 1.38 -1.28
N TRP A 23 2.67 1.76 -0.08
CA TRP A 23 3.05 1.10 1.16
C TRP A 23 1.87 0.33 1.76
N PRO A 24 2.07 -0.90 2.29
CA PRO A 24 0.99 -1.65 2.92
C PRO A 24 0.39 -0.87 4.09
N ALA A 25 -0.92 -0.65 4.06
CA ALA A 25 -1.64 0.11 5.06
C ALA A 25 -3.05 -0.45 5.32
N ARG A 26 -3.70 0.05 6.37
CA ARG A 26 -5.12 -0.18 6.63
C ARG A 26 -5.85 1.12 6.89
N ILE A 27 -7.14 1.15 6.59
CA ILE A 27 -7.99 2.28 6.95
C ILE A 27 -8.28 2.23 8.46
N GLU A 28 -7.92 3.29 9.19
CA GLU A 28 -8.29 3.47 10.59
C GLU A 28 -9.57 4.28 10.74
N ASP A 29 -9.77 5.30 9.89
CA ASP A 29 -10.94 6.16 10.00
C ASP A 29 -11.37 6.75 8.64
N CYS A 30 -12.65 7.07 8.52
CA CYS A 30 -13.24 7.70 7.35
C CYS A 30 -13.56 9.17 7.68
N ILE A 31 -12.76 10.10 7.14
CA ILE A 31 -12.87 11.52 7.42
C ILE A 31 -13.68 12.19 6.31
N GLY A 32 -14.86 12.69 6.64
CA GLY A 32 -15.71 13.43 5.70
C GLY A 32 -17.17 13.01 5.76
N ASP A 33 -18.02 13.82 5.13
CA ASP A 33 -19.44 13.54 5.03
C ASP A 33 -19.70 12.61 3.85
N LYS A 34 -20.36 11.47 4.11
CA LYS A 34 -20.77 10.50 3.07
C LYS A 34 -21.64 11.14 1.99
N SER A 35 -22.33 12.23 2.32
CA SER A 35 -23.17 13.02 1.41
C SER A 35 -22.35 13.90 0.45
N LYS A 36 -21.08 14.16 0.75
CA LYS A 36 -20.17 14.99 -0.05
C LYS A 36 -18.91 14.21 -0.43
N PRO A 37 -18.99 13.32 -1.44
CA PRO A 37 -17.87 12.46 -1.83
C PRO A 37 -16.63 13.22 -2.33
N LYS A 38 -16.76 14.51 -2.68
CA LYS A 38 -15.61 15.36 -3.05
C LYS A 38 -14.68 15.67 -1.88
N ASN A 39 -15.20 15.61 -0.65
CA ASN A 39 -14.46 15.92 0.57
C ASN A 39 -14.12 14.66 1.38
N GLN A 40 -14.39 13.47 0.81
CA GLN A 40 -14.08 12.20 1.45
C GLN A 40 -12.56 12.01 1.51
N LYS A 41 -12.05 11.77 2.71
CA LYS A 41 -10.68 11.41 3.01
C LYS A 41 -10.66 10.18 3.91
N TYR A 42 -9.53 9.52 3.99
CA TYR A 42 -9.36 8.36 4.85
C TYR A 42 -8.11 8.53 5.68
N SER A 43 -8.23 8.28 6.98
CA SER A 43 -7.09 8.10 7.85
C SER A 43 -6.62 6.66 7.70
N VAL A 44 -5.36 6.48 7.33
CA VAL A 44 -4.74 5.17 7.17
C VAL A 44 -3.57 5.01 8.13
N LEU A 45 -3.32 3.78 8.55
CA LEU A 45 -2.14 3.38 9.32
C LEU A 45 -1.25 2.48 8.46
N PHE A 46 0.03 2.85 8.34
CA PHE A 46 1.03 2.11 7.59
C PHE A 46 1.57 0.95 8.42
N TYR A 47 1.57 -0.25 7.86
CA TYR A 47 2.22 -1.40 8.50
C TYR A 47 3.75 -1.24 8.49
N GLY A 48 4.43 -1.83 9.46
CA GLY A 48 5.86 -1.73 9.69
C GLY A 48 6.28 -0.47 10.45
N THR A 49 5.75 0.71 10.08
CA THR A 49 6.06 1.98 10.78
C THR A 49 4.99 2.42 11.77
N TYR A 50 3.77 1.91 11.63
CA TYR A 50 2.57 2.33 12.37
C TYR A 50 2.29 3.83 12.33
N GLU A 51 2.85 4.52 11.34
CA GLU A 51 2.54 5.93 11.10
C GLU A 51 1.13 6.06 10.54
N THR A 52 0.49 7.20 10.78
CA THR A 52 -0.85 7.48 10.28
C THR A 52 -0.84 8.66 9.33
N ALA A 53 -1.59 8.59 8.23
CA ALA A 53 -1.76 9.69 7.30
C ALA A 53 -3.20 9.83 6.82
N THR A 54 -3.62 11.07 6.52
CA THR A 54 -4.91 11.33 5.88
C THR A 54 -4.72 11.44 4.38
N LEU A 55 -5.30 10.51 3.63
CA LEU A 55 -5.16 10.42 2.18
C LEU A 55 -6.51 10.55 1.47
N ASN A 56 -6.44 10.91 0.19
CA ASN A 56 -7.61 10.93 -0.66
C ASN A 56 -7.87 9.54 -1.23
N PRO A 57 -9.11 9.21 -1.62
CA PRO A 57 -9.44 7.93 -2.26
C PRO A 57 -8.56 7.59 -3.47
N LYS A 58 -8.07 8.60 -4.20
CA LYS A 58 -7.19 8.43 -5.38
C LYS A 58 -5.79 7.89 -5.05
N ASP A 59 -5.35 8.07 -3.80
CA ASP A 59 -4.01 7.69 -3.33
C ASP A 59 -4.05 6.34 -2.58
N LEU A 60 -5.21 5.67 -2.59
CA LEU A 60 -5.47 4.40 -1.93
C LEU A 60 -5.80 3.34 -2.97
N PHE A 61 -5.10 2.22 -2.88
CA PHE A 61 -5.23 1.10 -3.80
C PHE A 61 -5.68 -0.13 -3.02
N PRO A 62 -6.74 -0.85 -3.42
CA PRO A 62 -7.17 -2.06 -2.73
C PRO A 62 -6.05 -3.09 -2.69
N TYR A 63 -5.78 -3.64 -1.51
CA TYR A 63 -4.69 -4.59 -1.32
C TYR A 63 -4.86 -5.81 -2.23
N LYS A 64 -6.05 -6.40 -2.30
CA LYS A 64 -6.31 -7.62 -3.09
C LYS A 64 -6.05 -7.46 -4.58
N GLU A 65 -6.35 -6.29 -5.14
CA GLU A 65 -6.20 -6.02 -6.57
C GLU A 65 -4.76 -5.64 -6.94
N PHE A 66 -4.05 -4.96 -6.03
CA PHE A 66 -2.70 -4.47 -6.28
C PHE A 66 -1.60 -5.28 -5.60
N LYS A 67 -1.94 -6.40 -4.93
CA LYS A 67 -0.98 -7.26 -4.25
C LYS A 67 0.09 -7.77 -5.20
N ASP A 68 -0.27 -8.22 -6.40
CA ASP A 68 0.72 -8.72 -7.37
C ASP A 68 1.70 -7.63 -7.82
N LYS A 69 1.27 -6.37 -7.85
CA LYS A 69 2.05 -5.22 -8.31
C LYS A 69 2.88 -4.55 -7.21
N TYR A 70 2.32 -4.35 -6.02
CA TYR A 70 2.93 -3.60 -4.92
C TYR A 70 3.25 -4.45 -3.69
N GLY A 71 2.79 -5.69 -3.63
CA GLY A 71 3.08 -6.66 -2.57
C GLY A 71 4.43 -7.35 -2.72
N GLN A 72 5.32 -6.84 -3.56
CA GLN A 72 6.65 -7.40 -3.79
C GLN A 72 7.64 -6.91 -2.73
N PRO A 73 8.54 -7.77 -2.21
CA PRO A 73 9.56 -7.36 -1.24
C PRO A 73 10.39 -6.17 -1.74
N GLN A 74 10.74 -5.25 -0.84
CA GLN A 74 11.48 -4.03 -1.17
C GLN A 74 12.66 -3.82 -0.21
N LYS A 75 13.72 -3.15 -0.68
CA LYS A 75 14.94 -2.84 0.10
C LYS A 75 14.72 -1.79 1.22
N ARG A 76 13.53 -1.17 1.28
CA ARG A 76 13.19 -0.15 2.28
C ARG A 76 12.98 -0.81 3.65
N LYS A 77 13.55 -0.21 4.70
CA LYS A 77 13.34 -0.65 6.09
C LYS A 77 11.84 -0.65 6.40
N PHE A 78 11.39 -1.65 7.14
CA PHE A 78 9.98 -1.85 7.56
C PHE A 78 8.98 -2.19 6.45
N PHE A 79 9.35 -2.13 5.16
CA PHE A 79 8.40 -2.46 4.09
C PHE A 79 8.04 -3.95 4.09
N ASN A 80 9.04 -4.82 4.18
CA ASN A 80 8.84 -6.28 4.22
C ASN A 80 8.11 -6.70 5.49
N ASP A 81 8.44 -6.08 6.63
CA ASP A 81 7.70 -6.30 7.89
C ASP A 81 6.23 -5.88 7.70
N GLY A 82 5.98 -4.74 7.08
CA GLY A 82 4.62 -4.28 6.80
C GLY A 82 3.84 -5.19 5.85
N LEU A 83 4.50 -5.78 4.85
CA LEU A 83 3.90 -6.81 3.99
C LEU A 83 3.57 -8.09 4.76
N TRP A 84 4.42 -8.47 5.71
CA TRP A 84 4.13 -9.63 6.55
C TRP A 84 2.94 -9.36 7.49
N GLU A 85 2.89 -8.16 8.09
CA GLU A 85 1.81 -7.76 9.00
C GLU A 85 0.43 -7.68 8.34
N ILE A 86 0.33 -7.09 7.15
CA ILE A 86 -0.96 -6.97 6.45
C ILE A 86 -1.59 -8.34 6.11
N GLU A 87 -0.77 -9.39 6.01
CA GLU A 87 -1.20 -10.76 5.78
C GLU A 87 -1.48 -11.53 7.07
N HIS A 88 -0.56 -11.47 8.03
CA HIS A 88 -0.55 -12.36 9.20
C HIS A 88 -1.08 -11.70 10.48
N ASN A 89 -0.94 -10.37 10.61
CA ASN A 89 -1.37 -9.63 11.80
C ASN A 89 -2.02 -8.27 11.44
N PRO A 90 -3.13 -8.27 10.69
CA PRO A 90 -3.72 -7.03 10.16
C PRO A 90 -4.32 -6.12 11.26
N THR A 91 -4.49 -6.62 12.49
CA THR A 91 -5.02 -5.86 13.64
C THR A 91 -3.93 -5.34 14.58
N VAL A 92 -2.66 -5.50 14.21
CA VAL A 92 -1.52 -5.02 15.00
C VAL A 92 -1.66 -3.54 15.36
N LYS A 93 -1.39 -3.18 16.61
CA LYS A 93 -1.38 -1.80 17.08
C LYS A 93 -0.03 -1.51 17.74
N PRO A 94 0.61 -0.36 17.45
CA PRO A 94 1.84 0.02 18.12
C PRO A 94 1.57 0.15 19.62
N GLY A 95 2.10 -0.81 20.40
CA GLY A 95 1.97 -0.82 21.87
C GLY A 95 1.34 -2.07 22.47
N SER A 96 0.85 -3.04 21.69
CA SER A 96 0.20 -4.24 22.25
C SER A 96 1.03 -5.54 22.22
N ALA A 97 2.25 -5.55 21.68
CA ALA A 97 3.10 -6.75 21.70
C ALA A 97 4.55 -6.35 22.00
N GLY A 98 5.10 -6.91 23.08
CA GLY A 98 6.49 -6.75 23.46
C GLY A 98 7.45 -7.51 22.55
N SER A 99 8.70 -7.01 22.49
CA SER A 99 9.91 -7.62 21.91
C SER A 99 9.97 -7.65 20.38
N GLY A 100 10.82 -6.89 19.68
CA GLY A 100 11.91 -6.02 20.08
C GLY A 100 12.41 -5.15 18.92
N SER A 101 13.33 -4.23 19.25
CA SER A 101 14.09 -3.35 18.35
C SER A 101 13.43 -2.02 17.94
N LYS A 102 13.28 -1.14 18.94
CA LYS A 102 13.75 0.26 18.96
C LYS A 102 13.79 1.01 17.60
N ALA A 103 12.81 1.90 17.35
CA ALA A 103 13.06 3.35 17.37
C ALA A 103 11.77 4.19 17.17
N SER A 104 11.55 5.03 18.17
CA SER A 104 10.88 6.34 18.13
C SER A 104 9.38 6.41 17.87
N ALA A 105 8.65 6.19 18.97
CA ALA A 105 7.44 6.95 19.26
C ALA A 105 7.68 8.46 19.18
N LYS A 106 6.96 9.14 18.30
CA LYS A 106 6.42 10.48 18.59
C LYS A 106 4.97 10.53 18.12
N LYS A 107 4.06 10.39 19.09
CA LYS A 107 2.71 10.94 19.01
C LYS A 107 2.86 12.46 18.85
N ASP A 108 2.35 13.02 17.77
CA ASP A 108 1.79 14.38 17.79
C ASP A 108 0.79 14.51 16.64
N ALA A 109 -0.49 14.48 17.01
CA ALA A 109 -1.58 14.92 16.17
C ALA A 109 -1.58 16.45 16.15
N LYS A 110 -1.18 17.10 15.04
CA LYS A 110 -1.76 18.39 14.64
C LYS A 110 -1.34 18.82 13.23
N GLU A 111 -2.37 19.06 12.41
CA GLU A 111 -2.53 20.16 11.45
C GLU A 111 -1.35 20.65 10.58
N LYS A 112 -1.72 20.76 9.29
CA LYS A 112 -1.32 21.73 8.25
C LYS A 112 -0.22 21.35 7.26
N PRO A 113 -0.46 21.60 5.96
CA PRO A 113 0.49 21.36 4.88
C PRO A 113 1.43 22.56 4.68
N PRO A 114 2.65 22.33 4.17
CA PRO A 114 3.30 23.22 3.22
C PRO A 114 3.31 22.50 1.86
N SER A 115 2.55 22.96 0.86
CA SER A 115 2.94 24.01 -0.08
C SER A 115 4.39 23.92 -0.55
N GLU A 116 4.52 23.42 -1.79
CA GLU A 116 5.34 23.97 -2.88
C GLU A 116 6.83 24.24 -2.67
N SER A 117 7.65 23.37 -3.26
CA SER A 117 8.67 23.64 -4.29
C SER A 117 9.49 22.34 -4.36
N GLY A 118 9.56 21.60 -5.46
CA GLY A 118 10.00 22.06 -6.76
C GLY A 118 11.43 21.58 -6.88
N GLU A 119 11.62 20.38 -7.45
CA GLU A 119 12.74 20.05 -8.35
C GLU A 119 12.61 18.58 -8.83
N GLU A 120 12.69 18.49 -10.14
CA GLU A 120 12.76 17.34 -11.05
C GLU A 120 14.10 16.58 -10.87
N PRO A 121 14.34 15.38 -11.47
CA PRO A 121 14.27 15.16 -12.92
C PRO A 121 13.60 13.87 -13.41
N GLU A 122 13.12 14.02 -14.65
CA GLU A 122 13.03 13.16 -15.82
C GLU A 122 13.64 11.73 -15.82
N GLU A 123 12.88 10.87 -16.53
CA GLU A 123 13.28 9.81 -17.49
C GLU A 123 14.10 8.61 -16.96
N GLN A 124 13.72 7.36 -17.24
CA GLN A 124 13.84 6.78 -18.58
C GLN A 124 12.76 5.70 -18.85
N GLU A 125 12.19 5.83 -20.05
CA GLU A 125 11.77 4.75 -20.95
C GLU A 125 12.70 3.53 -20.89
N GLU A 126 12.15 2.32 -20.84
CA GLU A 126 12.28 1.37 -21.96
C GLU A 126 11.35 0.18 -21.72
N SER A 127 10.50 -0.04 -22.70
CA SER A 127 9.66 -1.21 -22.89
C SER A 127 10.45 -2.31 -23.60
N GLU A 128 10.56 -3.49 -23.02
CA GLU A 128 10.54 -4.74 -23.80
C GLU A 128 10.30 -5.95 -22.86
N LEU A 129 9.11 -6.53 -22.92
CA LEU A 129 8.88 -7.91 -22.48
C LEU A 129 8.30 -8.66 -23.67
N VAL A 130 9.19 -9.28 -24.43
CA VAL A 130 8.86 -10.31 -25.40
C VAL A 130 8.23 -11.49 -24.66
N ILE A 131 6.93 -11.62 -24.87
CA ILE A 131 6.11 -12.82 -24.73
C ILE A 131 6.69 -13.95 -25.61
N ASP A 132 7.24 -15.01 -25.01
CA ASP A 132 7.26 -16.34 -25.65
C ASP A 132 6.38 -17.28 -24.81
N GLU A 133 5.08 -17.19 -25.10
CA GLU A 133 4.12 -18.24 -24.83
C GLU A 133 4.49 -19.44 -25.73
N LYS A 134 4.97 -20.54 -25.15
CA LYS A 134 4.93 -21.84 -25.83
C LYS A 134 3.86 -22.73 -25.20
N PRO A 135 2.77 -23.00 -25.92
CA PRO A 135 1.95 -24.18 -25.70
C PRO A 135 2.38 -25.29 -26.67
N SER A 136 2.49 -26.54 -26.19
CA SER A 136 1.79 -27.71 -26.77
C SER A 136 2.36 -29.08 -26.35
N LYS A 137 1.48 -29.83 -25.67
CA LYS A 137 1.05 -31.23 -25.89
C LYS A 137 2.08 -32.38 -26.00
N ILE A 138 2.09 -33.20 -24.95
CA ILE A 138 1.67 -34.62 -24.87
C ILE A 138 1.95 -35.52 -26.10
N ASN A 139 2.65 -36.65 -25.87
CA ASN A 139 2.21 -37.94 -26.38
C ASN A 139 2.81 -39.14 -25.63
N LEU A 140 1.91 -39.90 -24.96
CA LEU A 140 1.84 -41.37 -24.96
C LEU A 140 3.21 -42.05 -24.81
N ASN A 141 3.65 -43.12 -25.46
CA ASN A 141 3.04 -44.43 -25.53
C ASN A 141 4.07 -45.50 -25.07
N HIS A 142 3.51 -46.50 -24.40
CA HIS A 142 4.07 -47.66 -23.70
C HIS A 142 4.69 -48.75 -24.61
N ASN A 143 5.46 -49.66 -23.96
CA ASN A 143 5.74 -51.07 -24.31
C ASN A 143 6.62 -51.30 -25.57
N LEU A 144 7.74 -52.02 -25.51
CA LEU A 144 7.97 -53.39 -25.05
C LEU A 144 9.44 -53.59 -24.63
#